data_AF-A0A8H4FER1-F1
#
_entry.id   AF-A0A8H4FER1-F1
#
_cell.length_a   1.000
_cell.length_b   1.000
_cell.length_c   1.000
_cell.angle_alpha   90.00
_cell.angle_beta   90.00
_cell.angle_gamma   90.00
#
_symmetry.space_group_name_H-M   'P 1'
#
loop_
_entity.id
_entity.type
_entity.pdbx_description
1 polymer ?
#
loop_
_entity_poly.entity_id
_entity_poly.type
_entity_poly.pdbx_seq_one_letter_code
_entity_poly.pdbx_strand_id
1 'polypeptide(L)'
;MKFTTEITLLTLAAGAFAEMPTRVQRDVPSVVERDLATISGVIQQVDNQLKSLNTAVQGFNGDINGLATAAGSLVSTLQQGTTQVDATSEITLNEALNLQQFVSGLQSDGNALIKGLNDKKPEFEKANLCNVIVTQIDQTGTSAQKLIDAVVKKVPQSVQSVASQLAGSFAKSLSDSKDNFSPGKCNNANGMGGGMPSNGTMNGPKTSSPAKAGASAVSISIGAIAAAAFATLLL
;
A
#
# COMPACT_ATOMS: atom_id res chain seq x y z
N MET A 1 51.89 43.66 -27.15
CA MET A 1 52.68 42.63 -27.85
C MET A 1 52.04 42.44 -29.21
N LYS A 2 52.80 42.73 -30.28
CA LYS A 2 52.32 43.17 -31.59
C LYS A 2 53.08 42.36 -32.66
N PHE A 3 52.34 41.51 -33.38
CA PHE A 3 52.52 40.96 -34.75
C PHE A 3 53.83 40.30 -35.20
N THR A 4 53.77 39.63 -36.37
CA THR A 4 54.85 39.02 -37.22
C THR A 4 55.04 37.51 -36.89
N THR A 5 54.98 36.49 -37.77
CA THR A 5 54.94 36.31 -39.25
C THR A 5 54.87 34.80 -39.56
N GLU A 6 53.89 34.34 -40.35
CA GLU A 6 53.98 33.66 -41.68
C GLU A 6 54.07 32.13 -41.72
N ILE A 7 53.06 31.45 -42.30
CA ILE A 7 52.91 30.96 -43.69
C ILE A 7 53.82 29.76 -44.00
N THR A 8 53.19 28.58 -44.05
CA THR A 8 53.47 27.57 -45.09
C THR A 8 52.18 26.79 -45.39
N LEU A 9 51.62 27.08 -46.57
CA LEU A 9 50.76 26.18 -47.34
C LEU A 9 51.60 24.98 -47.82
N LEU A 10 51.15 23.75 -47.58
CA LEU A 10 51.30 22.68 -48.57
C LEU A 10 50.25 21.58 -48.35
N THR A 11 49.49 21.36 -49.42
CA THR A 11 48.47 20.36 -49.72
C THR A 11 48.86 18.90 -49.45
N LEU A 12 47.91 18.06 -48.98
CA LEU A 12 47.72 16.72 -49.57
C LEU A 12 46.37 16.06 -49.21
N ALA A 13 45.63 15.76 -50.27
CA ALA A 13 44.80 14.57 -50.54
C ALA A 13 43.62 14.16 -49.63
N ALA A 14 42.51 13.96 -50.34
CA ALA A 14 41.28 13.29 -49.95
C ALA A 14 41.48 12.02 -49.11
N GLY A 15 40.68 11.94 -48.05
CA GLY A 15 40.29 10.72 -47.38
C GLY A 15 38.90 10.94 -46.81
N ALA A 16 37.89 10.78 -47.66
CA ALA A 16 36.51 10.65 -47.22
C ALA A 16 36.37 9.32 -46.45
N PHE A 17 36.82 9.32 -45.20
CA PHE A 17 36.25 8.42 -44.22
C PHE A 17 35.08 9.19 -43.65
N ALA A 18 33.89 8.83 -44.13
CA ALA A 18 32.70 8.94 -43.31
C ALA A 18 33.03 8.20 -42.01
N GLU A 19 33.52 8.93 -41.03
CA GLU A 19 33.35 8.60 -39.63
C GLU A 19 31.83 8.58 -39.45
N MET A 20 31.23 7.44 -39.77
CA MET A 20 29.96 7.07 -39.19
C MET A 20 30.12 7.43 -37.71
N PRO A 21 29.32 8.35 -37.16
CA PRO A 21 29.32 8.52 -35.73
C PRO A 21 29.01 7.12 -35.23
N THR A 22 30.01 6.49 -34.59
CA THR A 22 29.80 5.28 -33.84
C THR A 22 28.69 5.68 -32.90
N ARG A 23 27.48 5.21 -33.22
CA ARG A 23 26.38 5.26 -32.29
C ARG A 23 26.99 4.56 -31.10
N VAL A 24 27.30 5.31 -30.05
CA VAL A 24 27.30 4.78 -28.69
C VAL A 24 26.00 4.03 -28.67
N GLN A 25 26.10 2.70 -28.76
CA GLN A 25 24.96 1.82 -28.71
C GLN A 25 24.48 2.03 -27.29
N ARG A 26 23.58 3.00 -27.15
CA ARG A 26 22.80 3.21 -25.96
C ARG A 26 22.03 1.92 -25.92
N ASP A 27 22.56 0.95 -25.20
CA ASP A 27 21.93 -0.34 -24.95
C ASP A 27 20.52 0.04 -24.48
N VAL A 28 19.56 -0.06 -25.41
CA VAL A 28 18.18 0.25 -25.08
C VAL A 28 17.84 -0.88 -24.12
N PRO A 29 17.56 -0.57 -22.84
CA PRO A 29 17.32 -1.62 -21.86
C PRO A 29 16.28 -2.55 -22.44
N SER A 30 16.51 -3.86 -22.31
CA SER A 30 15.56 -4.85 -22.77
C SER A 30 14.18 -4.54 -22.17
N VAL A 31 13.10 -4.88 -22.87
CA VAL A 31 11.73 -4.61 -22.38
C VAL A 31 11.55 -5.12 -20.94
N VAL A 32 12.19 -6.25 -20.63
CA VAL A 32 12.23 -6.88 -19.32
C VAL A 32 12.98 -6.01 -18.28
N GLU A 33 14.19 -5.53 -18.59
CA GLU A 33 14.92 -4.63 -17.67
C GLU A 33 14.21 -3.30 -17.41
N ARG A 34 13.56 -2.74 -18.44
CA ARG A 34 12.72 -1.53 -18.29
C ARG A 34 11.51 -1.80 -17.38
N ASP A 35 10.90 -2.96 -17.53
CA ASP A 35 9.73 -3.38 -16.77
C ASP A 35 10.10 -3.64 -15.30
N LEU A 36 11.24 -4.28 -15.02
CA LEU A 36 11.77 -4.41 -13.67
C LEU A 36 12.08 -3.04 -13.03
N ALA A 37 12.71 -2.13 -13.78
CA ALA A 37 12.97 -0.78 -13.30
C ALA A 37 11.66 -0.05 -12.96
N THR A 38 10.59 -0.30 -13.72
CA THR A 38 9.26 0.23 -13.45
C THR A 38 8.67 -0.36 -12.17
N ILE A 39 8.68 -1.69 -12.00
CA ILE A 39 8.15 -2.36 -10.81
C ILE A 39 8.93 -1.95 -9.55
N SER A 40 10.26 -1.99 -9.60
CA SER A 40 11.12 -1.60 -8.47
C SER A 40 10.97 -0.11 -8.14
N GLY A 41 10.88 0.76 -9.15
CA GLY A 41 10.61 2.19 -8.97
C GLY A 41 9.26 2.46 -8.30
N VAL A 42 8.20 1.75 -8.71
CA VAL A 42 6.88 1.82 -8.06
C VAL A 42 6.96 1.40 -6.59
N ILE A 43 7.63 0.29 -6.29
CA ILE A 43 7.76 -0.20 -4.91
C ILE A 43 8.54 0.80 -4.06
N GLN A 44 9.62 1.40 -4.60
CA GLN A 44 10.35 2.47 -3.92
C GLN A 44 9.50 3.73 -3.69
N GLN A 45 8.65 4.10 -4.65
CA GLN A 45 7.74 5.23 -4.46
C GLN A 45 6.74 4.94 -3.34
N VAL A 46 6.18 3.73 -3.28
CA VAL A 46 5.29 3.31 -2.19
C VAL A 46 6.02 3.34 -0.85
N ASP A 47 7.25 2.82 -0.79
CA ASP A 47 8.11 2.84 0.41
C ASP A 47 8.31 4.27 0.93
N ASN A 48 8.66 5.20 0.05
CA ASN A 48 8.86 6.61 0.40
C ASN A 48 7.57 7.28 0.90
N GLN A 49 6.42 6.98 0.29
CA GLN A 49 5.13 7.48 0.77
C GLN A 49 4.78 6.89 2.14
N LEU A 50 5.13 5.63 2.38
CA LEU A 50 4.87 4.95 3.64
C LEU A 50 5.75 5.52 4.78
N LYS A 51 7.02 5.84 4.49
CA LYS A 51 7.92 6.59 5.39
C LYS A 51 7.42 8.01 5.67
N SER A 52 6.90 8.68 4.64
CA SER A 52 6.33 10.02 4.78
C SER A 52 5.08 9.99 5.67
N LEU A 53 4.22 8.99 5.49
CA LEU A 53 3.05 8.76 6.33
C LEU A 53 3.47 8.44 7.78
N ASN A 54 4.46 7.57 7.99
CA ASN A 54 4.98 7.27 9.32
C ASN A 54 5.53 8.52 10.01
N THR A 55 6.25 9.36 9.29
CA THR A 55 6.75 10.65 9.80
C THR A 55 5.60 11.58 10.19
N ALA A 56 4.56 11.67 9.35
CA ALA A 56 3.37 12.47 9.64
C ALA A 56 2.60 11.95 10.87
N VAL A 57 2.53 10.63 11.06
CA VAL A 57 1.97 10.00 12.26
C VAL A 57 2.79 10.37 13.50
N GLN A 58 4.12 10.20 13.45
CA GLN A 58 4.98 10.52 14.60
C GLN A 58 4.97 12.01 14.95
N GLY A 59 4.89 12.88 13.96
CA GLY A 59 4.74 14.33 14.12
C GLY A 59 3.31 14.80 14.38
N PHE A 60 2.33 13.88 14.49
CA PHE A 60 0.96 14.24 14.76
C PHE A 60 0.85 14.96 16.10
N ASN A 61 0.24 16.14 16.07
CA ASN A 61 0.07 17.04 17.20
C ASN A 61 -1.39 17.57 17.29
N GLY A 62 -2.33 16.89 16.64
CA GLY A 62 -3.74 17.28 16.57
C GLY A 62 -4.22 17.81 15.20
N ASP A 63 -3.31 18.10 14.27
CA ASP A 63 -3.65 18.51 12.90
C ASP A 63 -3.75 17.30 11.96
N ILE A 64 -4.91 17.13 11.32
CA ILE A 64 -5.18 16.01 10.41
C ILE A 64 -4.68 16.28 8.98
N ASN A 65 -4.40 17.51 8.59
CA ASN A 65 -4.10 17.84 7.19
C ASN A 65 -2.83 17.12 6.71
N GLY A 66 -1.75 17.18 7.49
CA GLY A 66 -0.50 16.49 7.14
C GLY A 66 -0.67 14.97 7.00
N LEU A 67 -1.48 14.38 7.89
CA LEU A 67 -1.75 12.95 7.89
C LEU A 67 -2.63 12.53 6.70
N ALA A 68 -3.71 13.27 6.44
CA ALA A 68 -4.64 13.02 5.34
C ALA A 68 -3.95 13.22 3.98
N THR A 69 -3.10 14.24 3.84
CA THR A 69 -2.31 14.45 2.62
C THR A 69 -1.36 13.28 2.39
N ALA A 70 -0.57 12.88 3.40
CA ALA A 70 0.36 11.76 3.25
C ALA A 70 -0.34 10.45 2.90
N ALA A 71 -1.48 10.17 3.55
CA ALA A 71 -2.24 8.96 3.30
C ALA A 71 -2.94 8.99 1.92
N GLY A 72 -3.45 10.15 1.49
CA GLY A 72 -4.00 10.34 0.15
C GLY A 72 -2.93 10.16 -0.95
N SER A 73 -1.73 10.70 -0.73
CA SER A 73 -0.58 10.50 -1.62
C SER A 73 -0.19 9.02 -1.70
N LEU A 74 -0.13 8.31 -0.57
CA LEU A 74 0.14 6.87 -0.55
C LEU A 74 -0.91 6.08 -1.35
N VAL A 75 -2.20 6.33 -1.13
CA VAL A 75 -3.28 5.68 -1.89
C VAL A 75 -3.16 5.96 -3.39
N SER A 76 -2.87 7.21 -3.77
CA SER A 76 -2.68 7.58 -5.18
C SER A 76 -1.48 6.86 -5.80
N THR A 77 -0.34 6.80 -5.09
CA THR A 77 0.85 6.07 -5.54
C THR A 77 0.60 4.58 -5.66
N LEU A 78 -0.15 3.96 -4.73
CA LEU A 78 -0.54 2.55 -4.83
C LEU A 78 -1.41 2.28 -6.07
N GLN A 79 -2.38 3.15 -6.35
CA GLN A 79 -3.26 3.01 -7.53
C GLN A 79 -2.49 3.21 -8.84
N GLN A 80 -1.67 4.27 -8.93
CA GLN A 80 -0.83 4.52 -10.09
C GLN A 80 0.21 3.41 -10.29
N GLY A 81 0.79 2.94 -9.19
CA GLY A 81 1.71 1.81 -9.17
C GLY A 81 1.07 0.54 -9.70
N THR A 82 -0.18 0.26 -9.29
CA THR A 82 -0.93 -0.92 -9.77
C THR A 82 -1.07 -0.87 -11.28
N THR A 83 -1.51 0.26 -11.83
CA THR A 83 -1.64 0.46 -13.28
C THR A 83 -0.32 0.29 -14.02
N GLN A 84 0.77 0.83 -13.47
CA GLN A 84 2.11 0.71 -14.06
C GLN A 84 2.60 -0.74 -14.06
N VAL A 85 2.44 -1.46 -12.94
CA VAL A 85 2.81 -2.88 -12.82
C VAL A 85 1.93 -3.74 -13.73
N ASP A 86 0.62 -3.51 -13.81
CA ASP A 86 -0.25 -4.26 -14.72
C ASP A 86 0.17 -4.10 -16.19
N ALA A 87 0.72 -2.94 -16.57
CA ALA A 87 1.23 -2.66 -17.91
C ALA A 87 2.59 -3.30 -18.23
N THR A 88 3.28 -3.90 -17.24
CA THR A 88 4.57 -4.57 -17.48
C THR A 88 4.41 -6.02 -17.94
N SER A 89 5.50 -6.59 -18.46
CA SER A 89 5.62 -8.02 -18.76
C SER A 89 5.82 -8.84 -17.49
N GLU A 90 5.72 -10.16 -17.61
CA GLU A 90 6.11 -11.09 -16.55
C GLU A 90 7.61 -10.94 -16.23
N ILE A 91 7.95 -11.05 -14.95
CA ILE A 91 9.34 -10.98 -14.48
C ILE A 91 9.93 -12.38 -14.36
N THR A 92 11.25 -12.49 -14.46
CA THR A 92 11.97 -13.74 -14.26
C THR A 92 12.17 -14.05 -12.77
N LEU A 93 12.62 -15.26 -12.46
CA LEU A 93 12.90 -15.67 -11.08
C LEU A 93 13.99 -14.79 -10.41
N ASN A 94 15.04 -14.46 -11.15
CA ASN A 94 16.15 -13.67 -10.63
C ASN A 94 15.72 -12.24 -10.29
N GLU A 95 14.76 -11.72 -11.05
CA GLU A 95 14.13 -10.43 -10.85
C GLU A 95 13.19 -10.43 -9.64
N ALA A 96 12.42 -11.49 -9.46
CA ALA A 96 11.61 -11.70 -8.27
C ALA A 96 12.47 -11.74 -6.99
N LEU A 97 13.68 -12.32 -7.05
CA LEU A 97 14.62 -12.31 -5.92
C LEU A 97 15.10 -10.89 -5.57
N ASN A 98 15.34 -10.04 -6.58
CA ASN A 98 15.68 -8.63 -6.33
C ASN A 98 14.52 -7.87 -5.66
N LEU A 99 13.27 -8.19 -6.01
CA LEU A 99 12.08 -7.60 -5.38
C LEU A 99 11.96 -7.96 -3.89
N GLN A 100 12.45 -9.11 -3.47
CA GLN A 100 12.35 -9.58 -2.08
C GLN A 100 13.00 -8.61 -1.08
N GLN A 101 14.12 -7.97 -1.44
CA GLN A 101 14.79 -6.95 -0.63
C GLN A 101 13.85 -5.75 -0.40
N PHE A 102 13.19 -5.26 -1.46
CA PHE A 102 12.26 -4.14 -1.37
C PHE A 102 11.02 -4.49 -0.53
N VAL A 103 10.49 -5.71 -0.66
CA VAL A 103 9.33 -6.15 0.13
C VAL A 103 9.69 -6.24 1.62
N SER A 104 10.90 -6.67 1.96
CA SER A 104 11.36 -6.69 3.36
C SER A 104 11.45 -5.29 3.97
N GLY A 105 11.90 -4.29 3.19
CA GLY A 105 11.88 -2.87 3.56
C GLY A 105 10.46 -2.38 3.81
N LEU A 106 9.56 -2.61 2.84
CA LEU A 106 8.13 -2.27 2.96
C LEU A 106 7.48 -2.88 4.20
N GLN A 107 7.82 -4.13 4.53
CA GLN A 107 7.31 -4.82 5.70
C GLN A 107 7.82 -4.18 7.00
N SER A 108 9.11 -3.82 7.05
CA SER A 108 9.70 -3.12 8.19
C SER A 108 9.06 -1.74 8.38
N ASP A 109 8.95 -0.96 7.31
CA ASP A 109 8.35 0.38 7.36
C ASP A 109 6.85 0.32 7.65
N GLY A 110 6.15 -0.69 7.11
CA GLY A 110 4.77 -1.02 7.44
C GLY A 110 4.57 -1.28 8.93
N ASN A 111 5.40 -2.13 9.52
CA ASN A 111 5.36 -2.41 10.96
C ASN A 111 5.69 -1.17 11.79
N ALA A 112 6.63 -0.34 11.36
CA ALA A 112 6.97 0.92 12.03
C ALA A 112 5.79 1.90 12.00
N LEU A 113 5.10 2.02 10.86
CA LEU A 113 3.89 2.83 10.73
C LEU A 113 2.77 2.32 11.67
N ILE A 114 2.52 1.00 11.69
CA ILE A 114 1.51 0.39 12.57
C ILE A 114 1.83 0.67 14.03
N LYS A 115 3.10 0.52 14.42
CA LYS A 115 3.56 0.87 15.76
C LYS A 115 3.33 2.36 16.06
N GLY A 116 3.72 3.25 15.16
CA GLY A 116 3.55 4.70 15.31
C GLY A 116 2.07 5.09 15.45
N LEU A 117 1.20 4.47 14.66
CA LEU A 117 -0.24 4.66 14.78
C LEU A 117 -0.74 4.25 16.17
N ASN A 118 -0.36 3.06 16.65
CA ASN A 118 -0.74 2.57 17.97
C ASN A 118 -0.20 3.47 19.10
N ASP A 119 1.02 3.95 19.00
CA ASP A 119 1.63 4.87 19.98
C ASP A 119 0.90 6.22 20.02
N LYS A 120 0.41 6.70 18.86
CA LYS A 120 -0.32 7.97 18.70
C LYS A 120 -1.83 7.88 18.88
N LYS A 121 -2.35 6.67 19.09
CA LYS A 121 -3.75 6.40 19.39
C LYS A 121 -4.40 7.34 20.41
N PRO A 122 -3.82 7.62 21.60
CA PRO A 122 -4.43 8.55 22.56
C PRO A 122 -4.57 9.99 22.02
N GLU A 123 -3.73 10.39 21.05
CA GLU A 123 -3.84 11.70 20.40
C GLU A 123 -4.95 11.71 19.34
N PHE A 124 -5.11 10.62 18.59
CA PHE A 124 -6.23 10.45 17.66
C PHE A 124 -7.57 10.41 18.37
N GLU A 125 -7.63 9.75 19.54
CA GLU A 125 -8.81 9.73 20.40
C GLU A 125 -9.18 11.14 20.85
N LYS A 126 -8.21 11.92 21.36
CA LYS A 126 -8.40 13.34 21.74
C LYS A 126 -8.88 14.20 20.57
N ALA A 127 -8.37 13.94 19.37
CA ALA A 127 -8.74 14.66 18.16
C ALA A 127 -10.05 14.15 17.51
N ASN A 128 -10.70 13.13 18.07
CA ASN A 128 -11.90 12.48 17.54
C ASN A 128 -11.72 11.86 16.13
N LEU A 129 -10.51 11.38 15.82
CA LEU A 129 -10.13 10.91 14.48
C LEU A 129 -10.19 9.40 14.27
N CYS A 130 -10.55 8.59 15.29
CA CYS A 130 -10.50 7.12 15.19
C CYS A 130 -11.19 6.57 13.94
N ASN A 131 -12.40 7.05 13.62
CA ASN A 131 -13.14 6.60 12.43
C ASN A 131 -12.45 6.96 11.11
N VAL A 132 -11.80 8.13 11.06
CA VAL A 132 -11.08 8.59 9.86
C VAL A 132 -9.84 7.74 9.65
N ILE A 133 -9.09 7.45 10.73
CA ILE A 133 -7.92 6.56 10.68
C ILE A 133 -8.31 5.16 10.21
N VAL A 134 -9.37 4.56 10.74
CA VAL A 134 -9.86 3.23 10.30
C VAL A 134 -10.20 3.24 8.81
N THR A 135 -10.90 4.27 8.34
CA THR A 135 -11.27 4.41 6.92
C THR A 135 -10.03 4.53 6.04
N GLN A 136 -9.03 5.28 6.49
CA GLN A 136 -7.80 5.48 5.75
C GLN A 136 -6.95 4.20 5.70
N ILE A 137 -6.88 3.45 6.81
CA ILE A 137 -6.22 2.12 6.86
C ILE A 137 -6.89 1.16 5.87
N ASP A 138 -8.22 1.15 5.82
CA ASP A 138 -8.99 0.30 4.90
C ASP A 138 -8.74 0.64 3.42
N GLN A 139 -8.78 1.93 3.06
CA GLN A 139 -8.51 2.39 1.70
C GLN A 139 -7.08 2.11 1.25
N THR A 140 -6.11 2.36 2.14
CA THR A 140 -4.70 2.06 1.90
C THR A 140 -4.50 0.56 1.72
N GLY A 141 -5.15 -0.25 2.56
CA GLY A 141 -5.09 -1.69 2.48
C GLY A 141 -5.64 -2.29 1.21
N THR A 142 -6.82 -1.84 0.82
CA THR A 142 -7.44 -2.27 -0.43
C THR A 142 -6.56 -1.91 -1.63
N SER A 143 -5.95 -0.73 -1.62
CA SER A 143 -5.06 -0.29 -2.71
C SER A 143 -3.73 -1.06 -2.70
N ALA A 144 -3.18 -1.35 -1.52
CA ALA A 144 -1.97 -2.14 -1.38
C ALA A 144 -2.17 -3.60 -1.82
N GLN A 145 -3.31 -4.20 -1.46
CA GLN A 145 -3.66 -5.55 -1.89
C GLN A 145 -3.77 -5.65 -3.42
N LYS A 146 -4.39 -4.65 -4.08
CA LYS A 146 -4.44 -4.59 -5.54
C LYS A 146 -3.05 -4.54 -6.18
N LEU A 147 -2.13 -3.74 -5.63
CA LEU A 147 -0.75 -3.68 -6.11
C LEU A 147 -0.05 -5.03 -5.91
N ILE A 148 -0.21 -5.66 -4.75
CA ILE A 148 0.37 -6.97 -4.45
C ILE A 148 -0.16 -8.02 -5.44
N ASP A 149 -1.47 -8.05 -5.67
CA ASP A 149 -2.09 -8.98 -6.64
C ASP A 149 -1.57 -8.74 -8.07
N ALA A 150 -1.38 -7.47 -8.47
CA ALA A 150 -0.77 -7.12 -9.75
C ALA A 150 0.68 -7.64 -9.84
N VAL A 151 1.48 -7.44 -8.80
CA VAL A 151 2.86 -7.98 -8.74
C VAL A 151 2.86 -9.50 -8.80
N VAL A 152 2.02 -10.19 -8.00
CA VAL A 152 1.90 -11.66 -7.98
C VAL A 152 1.57 -12.23 -9.37
N LYS A 153 0.72 -11.55 -10.14
CA LYS A 153 0.40 -11.93 -11.52
C LYS A 153 1.59 -11.82 -12.48
N LYS A 154 2.57 -10.96 -12.18
CA LYS A 154 3.80 -10.83 -12.99
C LYS A 154 4.88 -11.82 -12.56
N VAL A 155 4.78 -12.44 -11.39
CA VAL A 155 5.78 -13.40 -10.91
C VAL A 155 5.50 -14.82 -11.44
N PRO A 156 6.52 -15.60 -11.83
CA PRO A 156 6.36 -16.97 -12.32
C PRO A 156 5.69 -17.90 -11.31
N GLN A 157 4.95 -18.88 -11.83
CA GLN A 157 4.17 -19.85 -11.03
C GLN A 157 4.95 -20.52 -9.90
N SER A 158 6.25 -20.77 -10.09
CA SER A 158 7.12 -21.41 -9.10
C SER A 158 7.25 -20.63 -7.79
N VAL A 159 7.03 -19.32 -7.80
CA VAL A 159 7.13 -18.44 -6.63
C VAL A 159 5.83 -17.72 -6.29
N GLN A 160 4.78 -17.89 -7.10
CA GLN A 160 3.44 -17.35 -6.79
C GLN A 160 2.95 -17.79 -5.42
N SER A 161 3.17 -19.05 -5.02
CA SER A 161 2.75 -19.54 -3.70
C SER A 161 3.45 -18.79 -2.55
N VAL A 162 4.74 -18.45 -2.70
CA VAL A 162 5.49 -17.69 -1.69
C VAL A 162 5.01 -16.24 -1.67
N ALA A 163 4.79 -15.65 -2.85
CA ALA A 163 4.28 -14.30 -2.98
C ALA A 163 2.87 -14.16 -2.38
N SER A 164 1.98 -15.14 -2.61
CA SER A 164 0.65 -15.19 -1.99
C SER A 164 0.70 -15.37 -0.47
N GLN A 165 1.65 -16.17 0.04
CA GLN A 165 1.83 -16.33 1.48
C GLN A 165 2.29 -15.02 2.13
N LEU A 166 3.23 -14.32 1.50
CA LEU A 166 3.71 -13.02 1.95
C LEU A 166 2.60 -11.95 1.88
N ALA A 167 1.86 -11.92 0.78
CA ALA A 167 0.65 -11.09 0.62
C ALA A 167 -0.37 -11.34 1.73
N GLY A 168 -0.62 -12.60 2.07
CA GLY A 168 -1.51 -12.99 3.15
C GLY A 168 -1.03 -12.51 4.51
N SER A 169 0.27 -12.60 4.79
CA SER A 169 0.85 -12.09 6.04
C SER A 169 0.75 -10.57 6.17
N PHE A 170 0.94 -9.84 5.05
CA PHE A 170 0.77 -8.38 5.00
C PHE A 170 -0.68 -7.98 5.19
N ALA A 171 -1.61 -8.63 4.49
CA ALA A 171 -3.06 -8.41 4.64
C ALA A 171 -3.52 -8.68 6.08
N LYS A 172 -2.96 -9.71 6.72
CA LYS A 172 -3.22 -10.02 8.13
C LYS A 172 -2.72 -8.91 9.06
N SER A 173 -1.47 -8.45 8.91
CA SER A 173 -0.91 -7.34 9.70
C SER A 173 -1.75 -6.07 9.57
N LEU A 174 -2.25 -5.80 8.38
CA LEU A 174 -3.12 -4.65 8.14
C LEU A 174 -4.52 -4.82 8.75
N SER A 175 -5.09 -6.02 8.67
CA SER A 175 -6.36 -6.35 9.35
C SER A 175 -6.22 -6.24 10.87
N ASP A 176 -5.12 -6.73 11.44
CA ASP A 176 -4.84 -6.62 12.87
C ASP A 176 -4.67 -5.14 13.27
N SER A 177 -4.07 -4.31 12.39
CA SER A 177 -3.99 -2.87 12.58
C SER A 177 -5.36 -2.21 12.58
N LYS A 178 -6.22 -2.54 11.60
CA LYS A 178 -7.60 -2.05 11.57
C LYS A 178 -8.35 -2.43 12.85
N ASP A 179 -8.16 -3.66 13.35
CA ASP A 179 -8.79 -4.11 14.59
C ASP A 179 -8.34 -3.32 15.82
N ASN A 180 -7.06 -2.94 15.88
CA ASN A 180 -6.54 -2.07 16.93
C ASN A 180 -7.20 -0.68 16.96
N PHE A 181 -7.78 -0.23 15.83
CA PHE A 181 -8.52 1.02 15.72
C PHE A 181 -10.05 0.85 15.70
N SER A 182 -10.54 -0.39 15.83
CA SER A 182 -11.98 -0.68 15.87
C SER A 182 -12.71 0.03 17.02
N PRO A 183 -14.05 0.20 16.90
CA PRO A 183 -14.87 0.73 17.98
C PRO A 183 -14.68 -0.04 19.29
N GLY A 184 -14.37 0.66 20.38
CA GLY A 184 -14.07 0.05 21.69
C GLY A 184 -12.59 -0.23 21.93
N LYS A 185 -11.74 -0.16 20.90
CA LYS A 185 -10.29 -0.11 21.02
C LYS A 185 -9.77 1.31 20.86
N CYS A 186 -10.22 2.05 19.85
CA CYS A 186 -9.97 3.48 19.69
C CYS A 186 -11.27 4.24 19.95
N ASN A 187 -11.30 5.05 21.00
CA ASN A 187 -12.50 5.77 21.43
C ASN A 187 -12.30 7.28 21.35
N ASN A 188 -13.04 7.92 20.45
CA ASN A 188 -13.11 9.37 20.34
C ASN A 188 -13.47 10.02 21.69
N ALA A 189 -12.68 11.01 22.11
CA ALA A 189 -12.72 11.62 23.45
C ALA A 189 -14.05 12.33 23.77
N ASN A 190 -14.85 12.70 22.76
CA ASN A 190 -16.17 13.29 22.95
C ASN A 190 -17.31 12.25 23.09
N GLY A 191 -17.00 10.95 23.25
CA GLY A 191 -17.99 10.00 23.75
C GLY A 191 -19.14 9.67 22.79
N MET A 192 -18.93 9.75 21.47
CA MET A 192 -19.83 9.13 20.48
C MET A 192 -19.31 7.80 19.94
N GLY A 193 -18.48 7.10 20.73
CA GLY A 193 -18.28 5.66 20.55
C GLY A 193 -19.55 4.95 20.99
N GLY A 194 -20.33 4.46 20.03
CA GLY A 194 -21.65 3.85 20.23
C GLY A 194 -21.67 2.77 21.31
N GLY A 195 -22.09 3.18 22.51
CA GLY A 195 -22.72 2.33 23.50
C GLY A 195 -24.14 2.84 23.70
N MET A 196 -25.12 2.14 23.15
CA MET A 196 -26.52 2.32 23.55
C MET A 196 -26.62 2.14 25.08
N PRO A 197 -27.09 3.11 25.86
CA PRO A 197 -27.38 2.88 27.27
C PRO A 197 -28.65 2.01 27.36
N SER A 198 -28.47 0.71 27.55
CA SER A 198 -29.53 -0.14 28.11
C SER A 198 -29.64 0.16 29.60
N ASN A 199 -30.52 1.09 29.99
CA ASN A 199 -31.33 0.94 31.20
C ASN A 199 -32.43 2.02 31.29
N GLY A 200 -33.70 1.61 31.35
CA GLY A 200 -34.82 2.54 31.50
C GLY A 200 -36.18 1.88 31.32
N THR A 201 -36.51 0.94 32.21
CA THR A 201 -37.86 0.40 32.40
C THR A 201 -38.87 1.52 32.60
N MET A 202 -39.85 1.66 31.70
CA MET A 202 -41.13 2.28 32.01
C MET A 202 -42.30 1.48 31.41
N ASN A 203 -43.12 0.98 32.33
CA ASN A 203 -44.45 0.40 32.10
C ASN A 203 -45.42 1.44 31.50
N GLY A 204 -46.25 1.03 30.54
CA GLY A 204 -47.47 1.75 30.14
C GLY A 204 -48.11 1.21 28.85
N PRO A 205 -49.45 1.19 28.68
CA PRO A 205 -50.17 -0.04 28.28
C PRO A 205 -50.70 -0.12 26.82
N LYS A 206 -51.03 -1.38 26.44
CA LYS A 206 -51.91 -1.88 25.37
C LYS A 206 -52.72 -0.85 24.56
N THR A 207 -52.84 -1.06 23.23
CA THR A 207 -54.07 -1.61 22.60
C THR A 207 -53.96 -1.80 21.06
N SER A 208 -54.51 -2.94 20.60
CA SER A 208 -55.19 -3.21 19.32
C SER A 208 -54.40 -3.49 18.01
N SER A 209 -54.40 -4.78 17.64
CA SER A 209 -54.18 -5.41 16.32
C SER A 209 -55.31 -5.13 15.28
N PRO A 210 -55.33 -5.74 14.06
CA PRO A 210 -54.26 -6.10 13.11
C PRO A 210 -54.61 -5.74 11.62
N ALA A 211 -53.64 -5.85 10.70
CA ALA A 211 -53.94 -6.13 9.28
C ALA A 211 -52.91 -7.11 8.68
N LYS A 212 -53.43 -8.03 7.86
CA LYS A 212 -52.87 -9.32 7.45
C LYS A 212 -52.63 -9.33 5.93
N ALA A 213 -51.47 -9.85 5.50
CA ALA A 213 -51.20 -10.63 4.27
C ALA A 213 -49.66 -10.80 4.18
N GLY A 214 -49.06 -11.99 4.31
CA GLY A 214 -49.00 -13.08 3.32
C GLY A 214 -47.87 -12.79 2.32
N ALA A 215 -46.79 -13.56 2.13
CA ALA A 215 -46.59 -14.99 2.34
C ALA A 215 -45.08 -15.37 2.45
N SER A 216 -44.82 -16.43 3.21
CA SER A 216 -43.88 -17.56 2.99
C SER A 216 -42.48 -17.31 2.41
N ALA A 217 -41.43 -17.45 3.21
CA ALA A 217 -40.56 -18.65 3.34
C ALA A 217 -39.16 -18.28 2.78
N VAL A 218 -37.99 -18.68 3.28
CA VAL A 218 -37.54 -19.87 3.99
C VAL A 218 -36.38 -19.46 4.91
N SER A 219 -36.39 -19.99 6.13
CA SER A 219 -35.28 -20.03 7.08
C SER A 219 -34.28 -21.12 6.70
N ILE A 220 -32.99 -20.81 6.59
CA ILE A 220 -31.92 -21.79 6.82
C ILE A 220 -30.89 -21.16 7.75
N SER A 221 -30.93 -21.62 8.99
CA SER A 221 -29.90 -21.46 10.01
C SER A 221 -28.73 -22.41 9.71
N ILE A 222 -27.54 -21.87 9.57
CA ILE A 222 -26.27 -22.59 9.71
C ILE A 222 -25.43 -21.62 10.55
N GLY A 223 -25.23 -21.83 11.85
CA GLY A 223 -24.70 -23.05 12.43
C GLY A 223 -23.22 -22.79 12.67
N ALA A 224 -22.91 -22.40 13.90
CA ALA A 224 -21.57 -22.09 14.38
C ALA A 224 -20.57 -23.24 14.11
N ILE A 225 -19.37 -22.89 13.67
CA ILE A 225 -18.19 -23.73 13.80
C ILE A 225 -17.13 -22.95 14.59
N ALA A 226 -16.97 -23.41 15.83
CA ALA A 226 -15.79 -23.18 16.65
C ALA A 226 -14.65 -24.11 16.20
N ALA A 227 -13.46 -23.87 16.78
CA ALA A 227 -12.21 -24.65 16.69
C ALA A 227 -11.35 -24.33 15.45
N ALA A 228 -10.03 -24.23 15.51
CA ALA A 228 -9.07 -24.33 16.61
C ALA A 228 -7.73 -23.74 16.13
N ALA A 229 -6.86 -23.53 17.11
CA ALA A 229 -5.46 -23.14 17.00
C ALA A 229 -4.66 -23.84 15.90
N PHE A 230 -3.76 -23.08 15.27
CA PHE A 230 -2.44 -23.57 14.90
C PHE A 230 -1.38 -22.59 15.38
N ALA A 231 -0.74 -22.99 16.47
CA ALA A 231 0.49 -22.43 16.96
C ALA A 231 1.68 -22.92 16.10
N THR A 232 2.81 -22.24 16.26
CA THR A 232 4.18 -22.72 16.05
C THR A 232 4.58 -23.12 14.62
N LEU A 233 5.22 -22.19 13.89
CA LEU A 233 6.53 -22.45 13.28
C LEU A 233 7.12 -21.13 12.75
N LEU A 234 8.17 -20.63 13.40
CA LEU A 234 9.41 -20.14 12.78
C LEU A 234 10.26 -19.49 13.87
N LEU A 235 11.29 -20.24 14.25
CA LEU A 235 12.56 -19.72 14.74
C LEU A 235 13.14 -18.70 13.76
#